data_AF-A0A0A2KWN6-F1
#
_entry.id   AF-A0A0A2KWN6-F1
#
_cell.length_a   1.000
_cell.length_b   1.000
_cell.length_c   1.000
_cell.angle_alpha   90.00
_cell.angle_beta   90.00
_cell.angle_gamma   90.00
#
_symmetry.space_group_name_H-M   'P 1'
#
loop_
_entity.id
_entity.type
_entity.pdbx_description
1 polymer ?
#
loop_
_entity_poly.entity_id
_entity_poly.type
_entity_poly.pdbx_seq_one_letter_code
_entity_poly.pdbx_strand_id
1 'polypeptide(L)'
;MYFIPIVLLLLGACQVQGKAVFAHFMVSNSENYTRSDWANDITLALDAHIDAFVMNMAYGDPVNSAALPVAFTVADSLGFRLFFSFDYAGNGAWPEDQVLDYLTTYGSNAAYYQHNGQPLVSTFEGPDNADDWVTIKAETNCFLIPDWSSLGAKAAMAKGVADGLMSWAAWPWGDQEMNTYVDASYRDYLNGLPYMMPVSPWFYTNLPGYNKTGCGAVTTCGMTGGKRSGICSPNSWRS
;
A
#
# COMPACT_ATOMS: atom_id res chain seq x y z
N MET A 1 26.21 -31.62 -36.62
CA MET A 1 25.22 -30.51 -36.71
C MET A 1 24.01 -30.87 -35.86
N TYR A 2 23.53 -29.91 -35.05
CA TYR A 2 22.27 -29.93 -34.26
C TYR A 2 22.20 -30.66 -32.91
N PHE A 3 23.16 -30.47 -32.00
CA PHE A 3 22.96 -30.85 -30.58
C PHE A 3 23.20 -29.71 -29.56
N ILE A 4 23.45 -28.48 -30.04
CA ILE A 4 23.72 -27.31 -29.20
C ILE A 4 22.50 -26.40 -28.93
N PRO A 5 21.39 -26.36 -29.70
CA PRO A 5 20.35 -25.35 -29.45
C PRO A 5 19.32 -25.71 -28.36
N ILE A 6 19.30 -26.94 -27.84
CA ILE A 6 18.24 -27.39 -26.91
C ILE A 6 18.52 -26.96 -25.46
N VAL A 7 19.78 -26.77 -25.07
CA VAL A 7 20.13 -26.43 -23.67
C VAL A 7 19.90 -24.94 -23.35
N LEU A 8 19.89 -24.05 -24.35
CA LEU A 8 19.58 -22.62 -24.15
C LEU A 8 18.08 -22.33 -24.03
N LEU A 9 17.20 -23.25 -24.46
CA LEU A 9 15.74 -23.10 -24.38
C LEU A 9 15.15 -23.49 -23.01
N LEU A 10 15.94 -24.11 -22.13
CA LEU A 10 15.49 -24.56 -20.80
C LEU A 10 15.97 -23.66 -19.63
N LEU A 11 16.68 -22.58 -19.93
CA LEU A 11 16.99 -21.52 -18.94
C LEU A 11 15.86 -20.49 -18.80
N GLY A 12 14.80 -20.62 -19.61
CA GLY A 12 13.59 -19.80 -19.51
C GLY A 12 12.56 -20.42 -18.57
N ALA A 13 12.11 -19.63 -17.58
CA ALA A 13 10.98 -19.88 -16.68
C ALA A 13 11.26 -20.67 -15.38
N CYS A 14 12.32 -20.31 -14.65
CA CYS A 14 12.10 -20.02 -13.23
C CYS A 14 11.86 -18.52 -13.09
N GLN A 15 10.67 -18.06 -13.46
CA GLN A 15 10.16 -16.82 -12.89
C GLN A 15 9.94 -17.14 -11.41
N VAL A 16 10.93 -16.85 -10.57
CA VAL A 16 10.63 -16.57 -9.16
C VAL A 16 9.74 -15.34 -9.23
N GLN A 17 8.42 -15.53 -9.16
CA GLN A 17 7.50 -14.43 -8.97
C GLN A 17 7.79 -13.87 -7.58
N GLY A 18 8.69 -12.89 -7.55
CA GLY A 18 8.88 -12.03 -6.39
C GLY A 18 7.52 -11.45 -6.04
N LYS A 19 7.14 -11.60 -4.78
CA LYS A 19 5.95 -10.93 -4.26
C LYS A 19 6.25 -9.44 -4.16
N ALA A 20 5.30 -8.62 -4.58
CA ALA A 20 5.44 -7.18 -4.44
C ALA A 20 5.44 -6.77 -2.96
N VAL A 21 6.29 -5.82 -2.61
CA VAL A 21 6.43 -5.25 -1.27
C VAL A 21 6.13 -3.76 -1.35
N PHE A 22 5.26 -3.28 -0.47
CA PHE A 22 4.83 -1.89 -0.46
C PHE A 22 5.10 -1.24 0.90
N ALA A 23 5.45 0.04 0.89
CA ALA A 23 5.53 0.83 2.12
C ALA A 23 4.38 1.83 2.19
N HIS A 24 3.70 1.89 3.34
CA HIS A 24 2.62 2.84 3.55
C HIS A 24 3.19 4.23 3.79
N PHE A 25 2.77 5.22 3.01
CA PHE A 25 3.28 6.58 3.05
C PHE A 25 2.14 7.57 3.31
N MET A 26 2.18 8.28 4.43
CA MET A 26 1.20 9.34 4.75
C MET A 26 1.55 10.59 3.94
N VAL A 27 0.73 10.94 2.94
CA VAL A 27 1.01 12.06 2.04
C VAL A 27 1.04 13.40 2.80
N SER A 28 0.22 13.55 3.83
CA SER A 28 0.20 14.74 4.70
C SER A 28 1.55 15.05 5.35
N ASN A 29 2.41 14.05 5.58
CA ASN A 29 3.75 14.26 6.14
C ASN A 29 4.73 14.91 5.15
N SER A 30 4.34 15.08 3.89
CA SER A 30 5.18 15.63 2.82
C SER A 30 4.92 17.12 2.54
N GLU A 31 4.20 17.84 3.41
CA GLU A 31 3.85 19.26 3.22
C GLU A 31 5.06 20.14 2.82
N ASN A 32 6.23 19.87 3.41
CA ASN A 32 7.45 20.62 3.16
C ASN A 32 8.49 19.85 2.31
N TYR A 33 8.10 18.74 1.68
CA TYR A 33 9.03 17.98 0.84
C TYR A 33 9.43 18.76 -0.40
N THR A 34 10.73 18.78 -0.65
CA THR A 34 11.29 19.16 -1.93
C THR A 34 11.38 17.94 -2.86
N ARG A 35 11.73 18.17 -4.12
CA ARG A 35 12.08 17.06 -5.04
C ARG A 35 13.22 16.19 -4.51
N SER A 36 14.17 16.78 -3.78
CA SER A 36 15.30 16.05 -3.22
C SER A 36 14.87 15.11 -2.11
N ASP A 37 13.90 15.52 -1.28
CA ASP A 37 13.39 14.67 -0.19
C ASP A 37 12.65 13.45 -0.76
N TRP A 38 11.77 13.67 -1.74
CA TRP A 38 11.14 12.58 -2.49
C TRP A 38 12.17 11.64 -3.14
N ALA A 39 13.21 12.19 -3.78
CA ALA A 39 14.22 11.38 -4.44
C ALA A 39 15.04 10.56 -3.44
N ASN A 40 15.35 11.12 -2.28
CA ASN A 40 16.06 10.43 -1.21
C ASN A 40 15.23 9.27 -0.66
N ASP A 41 13.96 9.50 -0.31
CA ASP A 41 13.09 8.46 0.25
C ASP A 41 12.81 7.33 -0.76
N ILE A 42 12.58 7.68 -2.03
CA ILE A 42 12.40 6.70 -3.09
C ILE A 42 13.68 5.88 -3.30
N THR A 43 14.85 6.51 -3.24
CA THR A 43 16.14 5.80 -3.34
C THR A 43 16.33 4.83 -2.17
N LEU A 44 16.02 5.26 -0.95
CA LEU A 44 16.05 4.39 0.23
C LEU A 44 15.08 3.22 0.12
N ALA A 45 13.90 3.45 -0.46
CA ALA A 45 12.90 2.40 -0.69
C ALA A 45 13.40 1.37 -1.72
N LEU A 46 13.98 1.84 -2.83
CA LEU A 46 14.62 0.97 -3.83
C LEU A 46 15.76 0.14 -3.23
N ASP A 47 16.63 0.77 -2.42
CA ASP A 47 17.73 0.09 -1.72
C ASP A 47 17.22 -0.95 -0.71
N ALA A 48 16.02 -0.76 -0.16
CA ALA A 48 15.34 -1.69 0.72
C ALA A 48 14.48 -2.74 -0.02
N HIS A 49 14.50 -2.75 -1.35
CA HIS A 49 13.68 -3.63 -2.19
C HIS A 49 12.16 -3.47 -1.99
N ILE A 50 11.71 -2.24 -1.72
CA ILE A 50 10.30 -1.86 -1.79
C ILE A 50 9.96 -1.57 -3.25
N ASP A 51 8.83 -2.07 -3.73
CA ASP A 51 8.39 -1.92 -5.12
C ASP A 51 7.53 -0.68 -5.36
N ALA A 52 6.77 -0.25 -4.33
CA ALA A 52 5.95 0.95 -4.42
C ALA A 52 5.65 1.59 -3.05
N PHE A 53 5.31 2.88 -3.08
CA PHE A 53 4.62 3.54 -1.97
C PHE A 53 3.10 3.46 -2.12
N VAL A 54 2.44 3.12 -1.00
CA VAL A 54 0.99 3.20 -0.83
C VAL A 54 0.67 4.59 -0.29
N MET A 55 0.22 5.47 -1.17
CA MET A 55 0.02 6.89 -0.88
C MET A 55 -1.29 7.10 -0.12
N ASN A 56 -1.22 7.17 1.20
CA ASN A 56 -2.36 7.42 2.07
C ASN A 56 -2.74 8.91 2.07
N MET A 57 -3.98 9.19 1.69
CA MET A 57 -4.48 10.54 1.45
C MET A 57 -5.82 10.74 2.15
N ALA A 58 -5.88 11.70 3.08
CA ALA A 58 -7.14 12.15 3.65
C ALA A 58 -7.89 13.04 2.65
N TYR A 59 -9.23 12.94 2.63
CA TYR A 59 -10.07 13.76 1.75
C TYR A 59 -9.90 15.25 2.06
N GLY A 60 -9.78 16.08 1.03
CA GLY A 60 -9.67 17.53 1.17
C GLY A 60 -8.36 18.04 1.80
N ASP A 61 -7.37 17.18 2.03
CA ASP A 61 -6.06 17.61 2.48
C ASP A 61 -5.36 18.42 1.37
N PRO A 62 -5.01 19.71 1.61
CA PRO A 62 -4.38 20.54 0.60
C PRO A 62 -3.01 20.01 0.15
N VAL A 63 -2.31 19.23 0.99
CA VAL A 63 -1.00 18.65 0.68
C VAL A 63 -1.08 17.73 -0.54
N ASN A 64 -2.19 16.99 -0.72
CA ASN A 64 -2.37 16.06 -1.84
C ASN A 64 -2.13 16.74 -3.20
N SER A 65 -2.73 17.92 -3.40
CA SER A 65 -2.68 18.63 -4.69
C SER A 65 -1.28 19.11 -5.07
N ALA A 66 -0.45 19.44 -4.07
CA ALA A 66 0.91 19.90 -4.27
C ALA A 66 1.93 18.74 -4.32
N ALA A 67 1.74 17.72 -3.48
CA ALA A 67 2.67 16.62 -3.32
C ALA A 67 2.62 15.62 -4.46
N LEU A 68 1.43 15.21 -4.92
CA LEU A 68 1.28 14.11 -5.87
C LEU A 68 1.97 14.36 -7.22
N PRO A 69 1.81 15.53 -7.89
CA PRO A 69 2.50 15.76 -9.16
C PRO A 69 4.02 15.66 -9.03
N VAL A 70 4.57 16.15 -7.91
CA VAL A 70 6.01 16.09 -7.62
C VAL A 70 6.45 14.66 -7.36
N ALA A 71 5.74 13.92 -6.51
CA ALA A 71 6.03 12.54 -6.17
C ALA A 71 6.02 11.64 -7.42
N PHE A 72 4.98 11.72 -8.26
CA PHE A 72 4.91 10.94 -9.51
C PHE A 72 6.03 11.30 -10.48
N THR A 73 6.38 12.59 -10.61
CA THR A 73 7.50 13.00 -11.47
C THR A 73 8.83 12.40 -11.01
N VAL A 74 9.09 12.42 -9.70
CA VAL A 74 10.34 11.88 -9.14
C VAL A 74 10.35 10.35 -9.23
N ALA A 75 9.24 9.69 -8.89
CA ALA A 75 9.10 8.23 -8.98
C ALA A 75 9.33 7.73 -10.42
N ASP A 76 8.74 8.39 -11.41
CA ASP A 76 8.97 8.06 -12.83
C ASP A 76 10.44 8.19 -13.21
N SER A 77 11.11 9.26 -12.78
CA SER A 77 12.54 9.50 -13.05
C SER A 77 13.48 8.45 -12.43
N LEU A 78 13.06 7.82 -11.34
CA LEU A 78 13.83 6.79 -10.62
C LEU A 78 13.35 5.36 -10.95
N GLY A 79 12.32 5.20 -11.79
CA GLY A 79 11.73 3.90 -12.09
C GLY A 79 10.98 3.26 -10.92
N PHE A 80 10.59 4.05 -9.92
CA PHE A 80 9.82 3.61 -8.76
C PHE A 80 8.31 3.75 -9.01
N ARG A 81 7.48 3.07 -8.22
CA ARG A 81 6.02 3.06 -8.39
C ARG A 81 5.30 3.64 -7.18
N LEU A 82 4.13 4.21 -7.42
CA LEU A 82 3.22 4.74 -6.40
C LEU A 82 1.81 4.21 -6.70
N PHE A 83 0.98 4.04 -5.68
CA PHE A 83 -0.46 3.86 -5.89
C PHE A 83 -1.26 4.43 -4.72
N PHE A 84 -2.55 4.66 -4.94
CA PHE A 84 -3.38 5.40 -3.99
C PHE A 84 -3.98 4.50 -2.91
N SER A 85 -3.97 5.04 -1.69
CA SER A 85 -4.79 4.61 -0.56
C SER A 85 -5.66 5.78 -0.13
N PHE A 86 -6.92 5.76 -0.54
CA PHE A 86 -7.88 6.77 -0.12
C PHE A 86 -8.23 6.53 1.36
N ASP A 87 -7.92 7.48 2.22
CA ASP A 87 -8.21 7.41 3.65
C ASP A 87 -9.62 7.95 3.92
N TYR A 88 -10.58 7.03 4.10
CA TYR A 88 -11.98 7.34 4.38
C TYR A 88 -12.23 7.66 5.86
N ALA A 89 -11.27 7.40 6.75
CA ALA A 89 -11.38 7.64 8.19
C ALA A 89 -10.63 8.91 8.65
N GLY A 90 -9.71 9.44 7.84
CA GLY A 90 -8.82 10.53 8.20
C GLY A 90 -9.50 11.89 8.27
N ASN A 91 -10.31 12.23 7.25
CA ASN A 91 -11.06 13.50 7.18
C ASN A 91 -12.47 13.31 6.58
N GLY A 92 -13.10 12.18 6.92
CA GLY A 92 -14.35 11.74 6.32
C GLY A 92 -14.17 10.95 5.02
N ALA A 93 -15.26 10.34 4.58
CA ALA A 93 -15.27 9.52 3.37
C ALA A 93 -14.92 10.34 2.12
N TRP A 94 -14.16 9.73 1.21
CA TRP A 94 -13.93 10.31 -0.11
C TRP A 94 -15.20 10.23 -0.96
N PRO A 95 -15.63 11.33 -1.61
CA PRO A 95 -16.70 11.28 -2.60
C PRO A 95 -16.30 10.44 -3.83
N GLU A 96 -17.25 9.67 -4.37
CA GLU A 96 -17.05 8.78 -5.53
C GLU A 96 -16.44 9.49 -6.74
N ASP A 97 -16.95 10.68 -7.09
CA ASP A 97 -16.49 11.49 -8.22
C ASP A 97 -15.03 11.93 -8.06
N GLN A 98 -14.61 12.21 -6.83
CA GLN A 98 -13.23 12.60 -6.53
C GLN A 98 -12.28 11.39 -6.62
N VAL A 99 -12.71 10.20 -6.20
CA VAL A 99 -11.92 8.97 -6.40
C VAL A 99 -11.75 8.69 -7.89
N LEU A 100 -12.82 8.80 -8.67
CA LEU A 100 -12.80 8.66 -10.13
C LEU A 100 -11.84 9.65 -10.79
N ASP A 101 -11.85 10.93 -10.40
CA ASP A 101 -10.97 11.95 -10.95
C ASP A 101 -9.49 11.63 -10.71
N TYR A 102 -9.14 11.22 -9.48
CA TYR A 102 -7.77 10.84 -9.15
C TYR A 102 -7.31 9.60 -9.91
N LEU A 103 -8.14 8.56 -9.98
CA LEU A 103 -7.79 7.33 -10.70
C LEU A 103 -7.73 7.53 -12.21
N THR A 104 -8.59 8.37 -12.78
CA THR A 104 -8.53 8.74 -14.21
C THR A 104 -7.28 9.55 -14.52
N THR A 105 -6.91 10.48 -13.64
CA THR A 105 -5.74 11.35 -13.81
C THR A 105 -4.42 10.58 -13.70
N TYR A 106 -4.29 9.69 -12.71
CA TYR A 106 -3.02 9.06 -12.38
C TYR A 106 -2.94 7.56 -12.70
N GLY A 107 -4.06 6.85 -12.82
CA GLY A 107 -4.06 5.39 -12.94
C GLY A 107 -3.37 4.84 -14.19
N SER A 108 -3.22 5.66 -15.23
CA SER A 108 -2.47 5.33 -16.45
C SER A 108 -1.03 5.88 -16.47
N ASN A 109 -0.61 6.60 -15.44
CA ASN A 109 0.75 7.12 -15.31
C ASN A 109 1.76 5.97 -15.25
N ALA A 110 2.90 6.11 -15.93
CA ALA A 110 3.93 5.07 -15.96
C ALA A 110 4.48 4.74 -14.56
N ALA A 111 4.53 5.71 -13.65
CA ALA A 111 4.90 5.50 -12.24
C ALA A 111 3.74 5.01 -11.36
N TYR A 112 2.53 4.79 -11.91
CA TYR A 112 1.44 4.16 -11.14
C TYR A 112 1.64 2.64 -11.10
N TYR A 113 1.56 2.03 -9.91
CA TYR A 113 1.72 0.58 -9.77
C TYR A 113 0.55 -0.18 -10.42
N GLN A 114 0.88 -1.12 -11.30
CA GLN A 114 -0.10 -1.94 -12.02
C GLN A 114 -0.07 -3.39 -11.49
N HIS A 115 -1.23 -3.91 -11.09
CA HIS A 115 -1.42 -5.34 -10.84
C HIS A 115 -2.01 -6.01 -12.08
N ASN A 116 -1.24 -6.85 -12.78
CA ASN A 116 -1.69 -7.53 -14.01
C ASN A 116 -2.27 -6.58 -15.08
N GLY A 117 -1.73 -5.36 -15.19
CA GLY A 117 -2.19 -4.35 -16.14
C GLY A 117 -3.39 -3.51 -15.67
N GLN A 118 -3.80 -3.66 -14.41
CA GLN A 118 -4.85 -2.85 -13.78
C GLN A 118 -4.24 -1.93 -12.70
N PRO A 119 -4.68 -0.67 -12.57
CA PRO A 119 -4.16 0.21 -11.53
C PRO A 119 -4.55 -0.34 -10.17
N LEU A 120 -3.56 -0.67 -9.34
CA LEU A 120 -3.81 -1.14 -7.98
C LEU A 120 -4.28 0.03 -7.12
N VAL A 121 -5.36 -0.15 -6.38
CA VAL A 121 -5.88 0.88 -5.47
C VAL A 121 -6.27 0.24 -4.14
N SER A 122 -6.05 0.98 -3.06
CA SER A 122 -6.50 0.62 -1.73
C SER A 122 -7.31 1.74 -1.07
N THR A 123 -7.86 1.42 0.08
CA THR A 123 -8.47 2.38 1.00
C THR A 123 -7.96 2.11 2.41
N PHE A 124 -7.97 3.13 3.26
CA PHE A 124 -7.97 2.94 4.70
C PHE A 124 -9.40 3.13 5.20
N GLU A 125 -10.00 2.04 5.68
CA GLU A 125 -11.42 1.94 6.00
C GLU A 125 -12.33 2.36 4.83
N GLY A 126 -13.55 2.82 5.12
CA GLY A 126 -14.59 3.12 4.13
C GLY A 126 -15.53 1.97 3.74
N PRO A 127 -15.81 0.94 4.56
CA PRO A 127 -16.69 -0.15 4.16
C PRO A 127 -18.15 0.26 3.93
N ASP A 128 -18.57 1.41 4.45
CA ASP A 128 -19.90 1.99 4.21
C ASP A 128 -20.03 2.61 2.82
N ASN A 129 -18.90 2.90 2.15
CA ASN A 129 -18.81 3.40 0.78
C ASN A 129 -18.47 2.28 -0.23
N ALA A 130 -18.63 1.00 0.16
CA ALA A 130 -18.29 -0.12 -0.71
C ALA A 130 -19.10 -0.12 -2.02
N ASP A 131 -20.34 0.38 -2.01
CA ASP A 131 -21.22 0.36 -3.19
C ASP A 131 -20.69 1.29 -4.30
N ASP A 132 -20.00 2.39 -3.96
CA ASP A 132 -19.37 3.33 -4.90
C ASP A 132 -18.33 2.61 -5.79
N TRP A 133 -17.69 1.56 -5.26
CA TRP A 133 -16.66 0.81 -5.97
C TRP A 133 -17.18 -0.02 -7.14
N VAL A 134 -18.50 -0.23 -7.25
CA VAL A 134 -19.11 -0.82 -8.45
C VAL A 134 -18.87 0.07 -9.66
N THR A 135 -19.18 1.37 -9.54
CA THR A 135 -18.97 2.35 -10.61
C THR A 135 -17.48 2.62 -10.80
N ILE A 136 -16.73 2.87 -9.73
CA ILE A 136 -15.30 3.22 -9.80
C ILE A 136 -14.53 2.16 -10.57
N LYS A 137 -14.74 0.88 -10.27
CA LYS A 137 -14.08 -0.22 -10.97
C LYS A 137 -14.54 -0.34 -12.43
N ALA A 138 -15.82 -0.14 -12.70
CA ALA A 138 -16.34 -0.19 -14.07
C ALA A 138 -15.73 0.89 -14.97
N GLU A 139 -15.49 2.09 -14.44
CA GLU A 139 -14.96 3.22 -15.22
C GLU A 139 -13.43 3.24 -15.32
N THR A 140 -12.73 2.76 -14.28
CA THR A 140 -11.26 2.86 -14.19
C THR A 140 -10.54 1.55 -14.43
N ASN A 141 -11.26 0.42 -14.43
CA ASN A 141 -10.70 -0.93 -14.50
C ASN A 141 -9.65 -1.21 -13.39
N CYS A 142 -9.75 -0.53 -12.25
CA CYS A 142 -8.82 -0.67 -11.14
C CYS A 142 -8.94 -2.03 -10.43
N PHE A 143 -7.84 -2.43 -9.78
CA PHE A 143 -7.76 -3.61 -8.93
C PHE A 143 -7.80 -3.18 -7.47
N LEU A 144 -8.89 -3.46 -6.78
CA LEU A 144 -9.17 -2.95 -5.44
C LEU A 144 -8.75 -3.94 -4.36
N ILE A 145 -7.79 -3.52 -3.51
CA ILE A 145 -7.43 -4.19 -2.27
C ILE A 145 -7.61 -3.21 -1.10
N PRO A 146 -8.81 -3.10 -0.51
CA PRO A 146 -9.06 -2.18 0.58
C PRO A 146 -8.60 -2.76 1.93
N ASP A 147 -8.32 -1.88 2.87
CA ASP A 147 -8.32 -2.20 4.30
C ASP A 147 -9.70 -1.89 4.88
N TRP A 148 -10.49 -2.93 5.17
CA TRP A 148 -11.76 -2.83 5.90
C TRP A 148 -11.68 -3.61 7.21
N SER A 149 -10.56 -3.46 7.93
CA SER A 149 -10.29 -4.18 9.16
C SER A 149 -11.34 -3.94 10.25
N SER A 150 -12.02 -2.79 10.27
CA SER A 150 -13.14 -2.53 11.18
C SER A 150 -14.30 -3.53 11.06
N LEU A 151 -14.53 -4.11 9.87
CA LEU A 151 -15.54 -5.16 9.66
C LEU A 151 -14.98 -6.58 9.91
N GLY A 152 -13.67 -6.75 9.75
CA GLY A 152 -13.03 -8.04 9.63
C GLY A 152 -13.26 -8.72 8.27
N ALA A 153 -12.38 -9.65 7.92
CA ALA A 153 -12.29 -10.21 6.56
C ALA A 153 -13.59 -10.83 6.03
N LYS A 154 -14.34 -11.58 6.85
CA LYS A 154 -15.58 -12.25 6.41
C LYS A 154 -16.64 -11.26 5.93
N ALA A 155 -16.90 -10.22 6.73
CA ALA A 155 -17.91 -9.22 6.42
C ALA A 155 -17.44 -8.27 5.31
N ALA A 156 -16.13 -7.97 5.27
CA ALA A 156 -15.51 -7.23 4.18
C ALA A 156 -15.69 -7.94 2.82
N MET A 157 -15.40 -9.24 2.75
CA MET A 157 -15.61 -10.01 1.50
C MET A 157 -17.08 -10.11 1.09
N ALA A 158 -18.01 -10.11 2.05
CA ALA A 158 -19.44 -10.15 1.76
C ALA A 158 -19.97 -8.89 1.05
N LYS A 159 -19.19 -7.78 1.01
CA LYS A 159 -19.50 -6.59 0.20
C LYS A 159 -19.39 -6.84 -1.30
N GLY A 160 -18.61 -7.85 -1.72
CA GLY A 160 -18.62 -8.36 -3.10
C GLY A 160 -17.89 -7.52 -4.17
N VAL A 161 -17.26 -6.40 -3.80
CA VAL A 161 -16.57 -5.50 -4.75
C VAL A 161 -15.04 -5.58 -4.69
N ALA A 162 -14.47 -6.08 -3.61
CA ALA A 162 -13.03 -6.14 -3.40
C ALA A 162 -12.38 -7.30 -4.18
N ASP A 163 -11.24 -7.06 -4.83
CA ASP A 163 -10.46 -8.09 -5.53
C ASP A 163 -9.46 -8.80 -4.62
N GLY A 164 -9.22 -8.23 -3.45
CA GLY A 164 -8.41 -8.77 -2.37
C GLY A 164 -8.66 -7.97 -1.11
N LEU A 165 -7.98 -8.29 -0.01
CA LEU A 165 -8.05 -7.47 1.20
C LEU A 165 -6.65 -7.20 1.76
N MET A 166 -6.52 -6.09 2.46
CA MET A 166 -5.42 -5.79 3.37
C MET A 166 -5.94 -5.88 4.82
N SER A 167 -5.06 -6.25 5.75
CA SER A 167 -5.32 -6.09 7.18
C SER A 167 -4.52 -4.92 7.75
N TRP A 168 -5.06 -4.24 8.75
CA TRP A 168 -4.39 -3.19 9.53
C TRP A 168 -3.89 -3.70 10.90
N ALA A 169 -3.61 -5.00 10.99
CA ALA A 169 -3.14 -5.66 12.22
C ALA A 169 -1.65 -6.03 12.11
N ALA A 170 -0.79 -5.02 11.99
CA ALA A 170 0.66 -5.23 11.78
C ALA A 170 1.50 -5.22 13.07
N TRP A 171 0.88 -4.91 14.22
CA TRP A 171 1.55 -4.67 15.51
C TRP A 171 0.71 -5.19 16.68
N PRO A 172 1.35 -5.44 17.83
CA PRO A 172 0.68 -5.98 19.00
C PRO A 172 -0.41 -5.04 19.55
N TRP A 173 -1.49 -5.64 20.04
CA TRP A 173 -2.52 -4.92 20.79
C TRP A 173 -2.12 -4.86 22.27
N GLY A 174 -1.58 -3.72 22.69
CA GLY A 174 -1.12 -3.54 24.08
C GLY A 174 0.13 -4.37 24.36
N ASP A 175 0.08 -5.17 25.43
CA ASP A 175 1.16 -6.05 25.88
C ASP A 175 1.12 -7.46 25.25
N GLN A 176 0.17 -7.72 24.36
CA GLN A 176 -0.02 -9.03 23.75
C GLN A 176 0.99 -9.28 22.64
N GLU A 177 1.67 -10.43 22.66
CA GLU A 177 2.52 -10.84 21.55
C GLU A 177 1.71 -11.00 20.26
N MET A 178 2.33 -10.59 19.14
CA MET A 178 1.76 -10.81 17.82
C MET A 178 1.64 -12.30 17.50
N ASN A 179 0.58 -12.65 16.79
CA ASN A 179 0.32 -14.00 16.30
C ASN A 179 -0.24 -13.95 14.88
N THR A 180 -0.36 -15.12 14.24
CA THR A 180 -0.80 -15.25 12.84
C THR A 180 -2.31 -15.49 12.69
N TYR A 181 -3.11 -15.35 13.75
CA TYR A 181 -4.54 -15.69 13.68
C TYR A 181 -5.31 -14.75 12.75
N VAL A 182 -4.98 -13.46 12.77
CA VAL A 182 -5.62 -12.47 11.88
C VAL A 182 -5.25 -12.79 10.43
N ASP A 183 -3.97 -12.98 10.12
CA ASP A 183 -3.51 -13.36 8.78
C ASP A 183 -4.17 -14.65 8.27
N ALA A 184 -4.27 -15.66 9.13
CA ALA A 184 -4.92 -16.92 8.80
C ALA A 184 -6.40 -16.71 8.47
N SER A 185 -7.12 -15.89 9.25
CA SER A 185 -8.53 -15.59 8.97
C SER A 185 -8.72 -14.88 7.64
N TYR A 186 -7.86 -13.93 7.29
CA TYR A 186 -7.92 -13.25 5.98
C TYR A 186 -7.69 -14.24 4.85
N ARG A 187 -6.67 -15.09 4.96
CA ARG A 187 -6.38 -16.12 3.96
C ARG A 187 -7.55 -17.09 3.75
N ASP A 188 -8.23 -17.49 4.83
CA ASP A 188 -9.36 -18.39 4.76
C ASP A 188 -10.57 -17.73 4.06
N TYR A 189 -10.92 -16.50 4.44
CA TYR A 189 -12.08 -15.81 3.87
C TYR A 189 -11.86 -15.26 2.46
N LEU A 190 -10.61 -14.94 2.09
CA LEU A 190 -10.26 -14.55 0.73
C LEU A 190 -10.33 -15.72 -0.26
N ASN A 191 -10.28 -16.97 0.22
CA ASN A 191 -10.46 -18.18 -0.59
C ASN A 191 -9.63 -18.17 -1.90
N GLY A 192 -8.36 -17.77 -1.80
CA GLY A 192 -7.42 -17.71 -2.93
C GLY A 192 -7.31 -16.35 -3.62
N LEU A 193 -8.16 -15.37 -3.27
CA LEU A 193 -7.95 -13.98 -3.68
C LEU A 193 -6.71 -13.37 -3.02
N PRO A 194 -6.07 -12.36 -3.65
CA PRO A 194 -4.92 -11.67 -3.10
C PRO A 194 -5.12 -11.16 -1.67
N TYR A 195 -4.14 -11.46 -0.82
CA TYR A 195 -4.02 -10.91 0.52
C TYR A 195 -2.79 -10.00 0.58
N MET A 196 -2.99 -8.72 0.85
CA MET A 196 -1.89 -7.79 1.14
C MET A 196 -1.61 -7.85 2.65
N MET A 197 -0.65 -8.71 3.01
CA MET A 197 -0.31 -8.99 4.40
C MET A 197 0.50 -7.84 5.00
N PRO A 198 0.08 -7.26 6.13
CA PRO A 198 0.83 -6.20 6.76
C PRO A 198 1.99 -6.76 7.57
N VAL A 199 3.10 -6.04 7.60
CA VAL A 199 4.27 -6.32 8.45
C VAL A 199 4.72 -4.99 9.04
N SER A 200 5.09 -4.98 10.31
CA SER A 200 5.66 -3.79 10.94
C SER A 200 6.90 -4.18 11.71
N PRO A 201 8.07 -3.56 11.49
CA PRO A 201 9.19 -3.74 12.39
C PRO A 201 8.87 -3.24 13.82
N TRP A 202 7.87 -2.36 14.01
CA TRP A 202 7.47 -1.68 15.27
C TRP A 202 6.01 -1.05 14.96
N PHE A 203 5.12 -0.48 15.87
CA PHE A 203 4.13 0.70 15.66
C PHE A 203 3.94 1.94 16.67
N TYR A 204 4.14 3.25 16.32
CA TYR A 204 4.17 4.47 17.23
C TYR A 204 3.27 5.57 16.70
N THR A 205 2.41 6.08 17.58
CA THR A 205 1.64 7.30 17.34
C THR A 205 1.59 8.13 18.61
N ASN A 206 1.87 9.43 18.48
CA ASN A 206 1.58 10.43 19.51
C ASN A 206 0.65 11.48 18.90
N LEU A 207 -0.65 11.18 18.92
CA LEU A 207 -1.69 12.04 18.37
C LEU A 207 -2.66 12.45 19.50
N PRO A 208 -2.45 13.64 20.11
CA PRO A 208 -3.27 14.12 21.22
C PRO A 208 -4.77 14.20 20.92
N GLY A 209 -5.15 14.37 19.65
CA GLY A 209 -6.54 14.45 19.19
C GLY A 209 -7.26 13.10 19.01
N TYR A 210 -6.54 11.97 19.05
CA TYR A 210 -7.10 10.64 18.77
C TYR A 210 -7.06 9.68 19.97
N ASN A 211 -6.70 10.17 21.16
CA ASN A 211 -6.47 9.35 22.37
C ASN A 211 -5.56 8.13 22.12
N LYS A 212 -4.58 8.28 21.21
CA LYS A 212 -3.56 7.27 20.93
C LYS A 212 -2.19 7.77 21.39
N THR A 213 -1.72 7.21 22.49
CA THR A 213 -0.33 7.27 22.96
C THR A 213 0.20 5.84 23.04
N GLY A 214 1.12 5.47 22.16
CA GLY A 214 1.68 4.11 22.12
C GLY A 214 2.90 4.04 21.21
N CYS A 215 3.87 3.17 21.54
CA CYS A 215 5.18 3.08 20.88
C CYS A 215 5.39 1.86 19.98
N GLY A 216 6.12 2.12 18.87
CA GLY A 216 6.50 1.20 17.79
C GLY A 216 6.72 1.91 16.36
N ALA A 217 6.97 1.32 15.17
CA ALA A 217 7.17 1.77 13.77
C ALA A 217 6.09 1.65 12.63
N VAL A 218 6.63 1.99 11.47
CA VAL A 218 6.20 1.97 10.09
C VAL A 218 5.60 0.64 9.60
N THR A 219 4.42 0.68 8.99
CA THR A 219 3.82 -0.45 8.28
C THR A 219 4.49 -0.68 6.91
N THR A 220 5.13 -1.83 6.71
CA THR A 220 5.50 -2.39 5.40
C THR A 220 4.50 -3.49 5.04
N CYS A 221 3.74 -3.36 3.95
CA CYS A 221 2.86 -4.45 3.51
C CYS A 221 3.69 -5.45 2.69
N GLY A 222 3.95 -6.63 3.25
CA GLY A 222 4.81 -7.66 2.65
C GLY A 222 4.13 -9.02 2.67
N MET A 223 3.98 -9.65 1.51
CA MET A 223 3.53 -11.04 1.43
C MET A 223 4.65 -11.98 1.91
N THR A 224 4.41 -12.76 2.96
CA THR A 224 5.45 -13.45 3.76
C THR A 224 6.34 -14.47 3.05
N GLY A 225 7.62 -14.49 3.48
CA GLY A 225 8.62 -15.52 3.17
C GLY A 225 10.09 -15.17 3.51
N GLY A 226 10.45 -14.99 4.79
CA GLY A 226 11.81 -15.23 5.33
C GLY A 226 12.90 -14.14 5.20
N LYS A 227 13.31 -13.60 6.36
CA LYS A 227 14.61 -12.93 6.70
C LYS A 227 15.00 -11.64 5.93
N ARG A 228 14.81 -10.46 6.54
CA ARG A 228 15.82 -9.61 7.25
C ARG A 228 15.28 -8.19 7.43
N SER A 229 15.72 -7.60 8.54
CA SER A 229 15.37 -6.32 9.16
C SER A 229 16.06 -5.09 8.57
N GLY A 230 15.40 -3.93 8.67
CA GLY A 230 15.92 -2.55 8.54
C GLY A 230 14.77 -1.63 8.08
N ILE A 231 14.56 -0.39 8.55
CA ILE A 231 15.50 0.73 8.75
C ILE A 231 14.89 1.75 9.74
N CYS A 232 15.71 2.29 10.66
CA CYS A 232 15.65 3.69 11.11
C CYS A 232 17.06 4.13 11.55
N SER A 233 17.54 5.25 11.01
CA SER A 233 18.83 5.89 11.32
C SER A 233 18.79 6.57 12.71
N PRO A 234 19.80 6.40 13.59
CA PRO A 234 19.74 6.77 15.00
C PRO A 234 20.22 8.20 15.36
N ASN A 235 20.08 9.21 14.49
CA ASN A 235 20.67 10.54 14.74
C ASN A 235 19.65 11.68 14.80
N SER A 236 18.84 11.75 15.87
CA SER A 236 18.34 13.03 16.40
C SER A 236 17.63 12.86 17.76
N TRP A 237 18.39 12.56 18.81
CA TRP A 237 17.94 12.76 20.19
C TRP A 237 19.01 13.58 20.93
N ARG A 238 18.80 14.89 21.02
CA ARG A 238 19.40 15.73 22.07
C ARG A 238 18.29 16.58 22.70
N SER A 239 18.21 16.40 24.02
CA SER A 239 17.42 17.07 25.07
C SER A 239 15.91 17.09 24.90
#